data_AF-A0A4Y3VRW3-F1
#
_entry.id   AF-A0A4Y3VRW3-F1
#
_cell.length_a   1.000
_cell.length_b   1.000
_cell.length_c   1.000
_cell.angle_alpha   90.00
_cell.angle_beta   90.00
_cell.angle_gamma   90.00
#
_symmetry.space_group_name_H-M   'P 1'
#
loop_
_entity.id
_entity.type
_entity.pdbx_description
1 polymer ?
#
loop_
_entity_poly.entity_id
_entity_poly.type
_entity_poly.pdbx_seq_one_letter_code
_entity_poly.pdbx_strand_id
1 'polypeptide(L)'
;MATDNIEISDAGEQETAPTAEATVTAEAAAPRVRAYPVAPGVRLNVRSGPGTNYRIVRVLPEGTTVPIYCQRPGETVTGPYGTTPIWDCIANSQYVSDAYVRTGSDGYVAPRCS
;
A
#
# COMPACT_ATOMS: atom_id res chain seq x y z
N MET A 1 -75.39 1.41 3.95
CA MET A 1 -74.24 0.49 3.96
C MET A 1 -73.06 1.30 4.48
N ALA A 2 -73.05 1.59 5.78
CA ALA A 2 -72.60 0.75 6.91
C ALA A 2 -71.10 0.96 7.14
N THR A 3 -70.77 1.81 8.10
CA THR A 3 -69.52 1.74 8.85
C THR A 3 -69.82 2.06 10.30
N ASP A 4 -69.76 0.99 11.08
CA ASP A 4 -69.97 0.86 12.50
C ASP A 4 -68.86 1.51 13.33
N ASN A 5 -69.28 1.94 14.52
CA ASN A 5 -68.46 2.36 15.64
C ASN A 5 -67.87 1.11 16.34
N ILE A 6 -66.59 1.07 16.67
CA ILE A 6 -66.05 0.15 17.69
C ILE A 6 -64.86 0.79 18.40
N GLU A 7 -65.00 0.85 19.73
CA GLU A 7 -63.99 1.25 20.70
C GLU A 7 -62.97 0.13 20.88
N ILE A 8 -61.70 0.51 21.10
CA ILE A 8 -60.62 -0.43 21.42
C ILE A 8 -60.23 -0.22 22.88
N SER A 9 -60.39 -1.28 23.68
CA SER A 9 -59.88 -1.44 25.03
C SER A 9 -58.55 -2.21 25.01
N ASP A 10 -57.58 -1.65 25.74
CA ASP A 10 -56.57 -2.23 26.64
C ASP A 10 -55.79 -3.54 26.34
N ALA A 11 -54.51 -3.44 26.73
CA ALA A 11 -53.51 -4.43 27.13
C ALA A 11 -53.04 -5.54 26.17
N GLY A 12 -51.73 -5.50 25.91
CA GLY A 12 -50.95 -6.61 25.37
C GLY A 12 -49.48 -6.23 25.24
N GLU A 13 -48.71 -6.40 26.32
CA GLU A 13 -47.24 -6.41 26.31
C GLU A 13 -46.70 -7.34 25.21
N GLN A 14 -45.74 -6.87 24.41
CA GLN A 14 -44.76 -7.72 23.76
C GLN A 14 -43.38 -7.06 23.82
N GLU A 15 -42.68 -7.35 24.92
CA GLU A 15 -41.23 -7.47 24.91
C GLU A 15 -40.87 -8.60 23.94
N THR A 16 -40.11 -8.30 22.89
CA THR A 16 -38.99 -9.11 22.40
C THR A 16 -38.20 -8.26 21.41
N ALA A 17 -37.04 -7.79 21.86
CA ALA A 17 -36.00 -7.28 20.98
C ALA A 17 -35.60 -8.39 19.98
N PRO A 18 -35.25 -8.00 18.75
CA PRO A 18 -33.83 -8.02 18.51
C PRO A 18 -33.37 -6.68 17.96
N THR A 19 -32.53 -6.00 18.73
CA THR A 19 -31.52 -5.10 18.18
C THR A 19 -30.67 -5.97 17.26
N ALA A 20 -31.01 -6.00 15.99
CA ALA A 20 -30.11 -6.45 14.95
C ALA A 20 -28.98 -5.42 14.88
N GLU A 21 -27.96 -5.62 15.70
CA GLU A 21 -26.65 -5.02 15.51
C GLU A 21 -26.18 -5.44 14.12
N ALA A 22 -26.36 -4.55 13.15
CA ALA A 22 -25.74 -4.67 11.85
C ALA A 22 -24.23 -4.62 12.10
N THR A 23 -23.62 -5.79 12.25
CA THR A 23 -22.18 -5.97 12.23
C THR A 23 -21.71 -5.59 10.84
N VAL A 24 -21.32 -4.31 10.68
CA VAL A 24 -20.52 -3.90 9.53
C VAL A 24 -19.19 -4.59 9.70
N THR A 25 -19.07 -5.77 9.10
CA THR A 25 -17.77 -6.39 8.84
C THR A 25 -17.07 -5.44 7.89
N ALA A 26 -16.24 -4.54 8.44
CA ALA A 26 -15.34 -3.73 7.66
C ALA A 26 -14.32 -4.69 7.05
N GLU A 27 -14.53 -5.06 5.79
CA GLU A 27 -13.52 -5.74 5.00
C GLU A 27 -12.32 -4.79 4.93
N ALA A 28 -11.26 -5.12 5.66
CA ALA A 28 -10.09 -4.27 5.77
C ALA A 28 -9.54 -4.02 4.36
N ALA A 29 -9.67 -2.78 3.88
CA ALA A 29 -9.06 -2.38 2.63
C ALA A 29 -7.54 -2.59 2.75
N ALA A 30 -7.00 -3.57 2.03
CA ALA A 30 -5.57 -3.81 2.02
C ALA A 30 -4.84 -2.53 1.59
N PRO A 31 -3.72 -2.17 2.23
CA PRO A 31 -2.95 -1.00 1.82
C PRO A 31 -2.54 -1.17 0.35
N ARG A 32 -2.98 -0.24 -0.50
CA ARG A 32 -2.55 -0.20 -1.90
C ARG A 32 -1.15 0.39 -1.96
N VAL A 33 -0.15 -0.48 -2.11
CA VAL A 33 1.23 -0.05 -2.34
C VAL A 33 1.35 0.43 -3.79
N ARG A 34 1.85 1.65 -3.97
CA ARG A 34 2.10 2.19 -5.31
C ARG A 34 3.30 1.47 -5.93
N ALA A 35 3.14 1.14 -7.20
CA ALA A 35 4.19 0.49 -7.99
C ALA A 35 4.66 1.44 -9.09
N TYR A 36 5.97 1.43 -9.34
CA TYR A 36 6.64 2.35 -10.24
C TYR A 36 7.50 1.57 -11.24
N PRO A 37 7.53 1.99 -12.52
CA PRO A 37 8.32 1.29 -13.51
C PRO A 37 9.81 1.54 -13.30
N VAL A 38 10.62 0.49 -13.48
CA VAL A 38 12.08 0.59 -13.57
C VAL A 38 12.46 1.22 -14.92
N ALA A 39 13.62 1.86 -14.97
CA ALA A 39 14.19 2.42 -16.19
C ALA A 39 14.17 1.40 -17.36
N PRO A 40 13.67 1.78 -18.54
CA PRO A 40 13.66 0.91 -19.72
C PRO A 40 15.06 0.43 -20.09
N GLY A 41 15.18 -0.82 -20.54
CA GLY A 41 16.46 -1.41 -20.98
C GLY A 41 17.47 -1.69 -19.86
N VAL A 42 17.06 -1.61 -18.58
CA VAL A 42 17.93 -1.90 -17.44
C VAL A 42 17.51 -3.18 -16.72
N ARG A 43 18.47 -4.07 -16.51
CA ARG A 43 18.38 -5.14 -15.50
C ARG A 43 18.82 -4.58 -14.16
N LEU A 44 17.89 -4.48 -13.21
CA LEU A 44 18.14 -3.77 -11.95
C LEU A 44 18.55 -4.72 -10.82
N ASN A 45 19.69 -4.41 -10.19
CA ASN A 45 20.18 -5.17 -9.03
C ASN A 45 19.40 -4.82 -7.77
N VAL A 46 18.78 -5.82 -7.16
CA VAL A 46 18.19 -5.74 -5.82
C VAL A 46 19.24 -6.10 -4.80
N ARG A 47 19.42 -5.25 -3.79
CA ARG A 47 20.46 -5.38 -2.77
C ARG A 47 19.87 -5.63 -1.39
N SER A 48 20.67 -6.21 -0.51
CA SER A 48 20.25 -6.48 0.87
C SER A 48 20.22 -5.26 1.79
N GLY A 49 20.62 -4.08 1.30
CA GLY A 49 20.66 -2.84 2.06
C GLY A 49 20.81 -1.61 1.15
N PRO A 50 20.74 -0.40 1.73
CA PRO A 50 20.73 0.86 0.99
C PRO A 50 22.15 1.31 0.59
N GLY A 51 22.80 0.54 -0.29
CA GLY A 51 24.15 0.81 -0.76
C GLY A 51 24.67 -0.23 -1.76
N THR A 52 25.62 0.15 -2.59
CA THR A 52 26.27 -0.74 -3.58
C THR A 52 27.25 -1.72 -2.95
N ASN A 53 27.69 -1.45 -1.72
CA ASN A 53 28.47 -2.35 -0.88
C ASN A 53 27.65 -3.55 -0.34
N TYR A 54 26.33 -3.48 -0.32
CA TYR A 54 25.48 -4.60 0.08
C TYR A 54 25.37 -5.64 -1.04
N ARG A 55 25.33 -6.93 -0.65
CA ARG A 55 25.23 -8.04 -1.60
C ARG A 55 23.97 -7.93 -2.46
N ILE A 56 24.09 -8.38 -3.71
CA ILE A 56 22.96 -8.53 -4.62
C ILE A 56 22.18 -9.78 -4.19
N VAL A 57 20.88 -9.64 -3.97
CA VAL A 57 19.99 -10.73 -3.56
C VAL A 57 19.07 -11.19 -4.69
N ARG A 58 18.84 -10.33 -5.68
CA ARG A 58 18.03 -10.63 -6.87
C ARG A 58 18.39 -9.65 -8.00
N VAL A 59 18.13 -10.02 -9.24
CA VAL A 59 18.19 -9.11 -10.39
C VAL A 59 16.80 -9.06 -11.03
N LEU A 60 16.27 -7.87 -11.21
CA LEU A 60 15.00 -7.65 -11.90
C LEU A 60 15.24 -7.63 -13.41
N PRO A 61 14.39 -8.30 -14.22
CA PRO A 61 14.45 -8.18 -15.66
C PRO A 61 14.01 -6.78 -16.11
N GLU A 62 14.32 -6.45 -17.37
CA GLU A 62 13.89 -5.20 -18.00
C GLU A 62 12.37 -5.10 -18.05
N GLY A 63 11.85 -3.87 -18.01
CA GLY A 63 10.40 -3.62 -18.04
C GLY A 63 9.65 -3.99 -16.76
N THR A 64 10.38 -4.31 -15.68
CA THR A 64 9.77 -4.60 -14.37
C THR A 64 9.20 -3.34 -13.72
N THR A 65 8.08 -3.50 -13.02
CA THR A 65 7.52 -2.50 -12.10
C THR A 65 7.74 -2.98 -10.66
N VAL A 66 8.18 -2.08 -9.78
CA VAL A 66 8.44 -2.39 -8.37
C VAL A 66 7.47 -1.68 -7.44
N PRO A 67 6.89 -2.36 -6.44
CA PRO A 67 6.21 -1.69 -5.33
C PRO A 67 7.23 -0.97 -4.45
N ILE A 68 6.89 0.22 -3.94
CA ILE A 68 7.71 0.90 -2.92
C ILE A 68 6.95 0.87 -1.60
N TYR A 69 7.41 0.05 -0.67
CA TYR A 69 6.79 -0.08 0.67
C TYR A 69 7.22 1.06 1.59
N CYS A 70 8.50 1.39 1.55
CA CYS A 70 9.09 2.46 2.32
C CYS A 70 10.46 2.83 1.72
N GLN A 71 11.02 3.96 2.14
CA GLN A 71 12.29 4.47 1.63
C GLN A 71 13.29 4.72 2.76
N ARG A 72 14.58 4.57 2.47
CA ARG A 72 15.68 4.85 3.39
C ARG A 72 16.77 5.67 2.70
N PRO A 73 17.46 6.57 3.41
CA PRO A 73 18.70 7.15 2.92
C PRO A 73 19.80 6.07 2.87
N GLY A 74 20.74 6.23 1.95
CA GLY A 74 21.85 5.31 1.74
C GLY A 74 22.97 5.91 0.90
N GLU A 75 23.72 5.04 0.23
CA GLU A 75 24.76 5.45 -0.71
C GLU A 75 24.16 6.26 -1.87
N THR A 76 24.81 7.36 -2.24
CA THR A 76 24.43 8.14 -3.41
C THR A 76 24.77 7.39 -4.69
N VAL A 77 23.76 7.17 -5.53
CA VAL A 77 23.91 6.47 -6.81
C VAL A 77 23.40 7.36 -7.94
N THR A 78 24.15 7.36 -9.04
CA THR A 78 23.74 7.97 -10.31
C THR A 78 23.12 6.90 -11.21
N GLY A 79 21.96 7.22 -11.79
CA GLY A 79 21.21 6.36 -12.68
C GLY A 79 20.40 7.15 -13.71
N PRO A 80 19.54 6.47 -14.49
CA PRO A 80 18.78 7.07 -15.58
C PRO A 80 17.87 8.23 -15.18
N TYR A 81 17.41 8.28 -13.92
CA TYR A 81 16.54 9.33 -13.40
C TYR A 81 17.24 10.36 -12.52
N GLY A 82 18.58 10.39 -12.53
CA GLY A 82 19.38 11.38 -11.82
C GLY A 82 20.31 10.76 -10.76
N THR A 83 20.73 11.59 -9.81
CA THR A 83 21.61 11.18 -8.70
C THR A 83 20.89 11.35 -7.39
N THR A 84 20.74 10.29 -6.61
CA THR A 84 19.95 10.31 -5.37
C THR A 84 20.58 9.42 -4.29
N PRO A 85 20.51 9.84 -3.01
CA PRO A 85 20.83 8.99 -1.87
C PRO A 85 19.63 8.14 -1.40
N ILE A 86 18.51 8.13 -2.13
CA ILE A 86 17.28 7.44 -1.75
C ILE A 86 17.30 5.99 -2.26
N TRP A 87 16.91 5.08 -1.37
CA TRP A 87 16.76 3.66 -1.65
C TRP A 87 15.34 3.20 -1.34
N ASP A 88 14.74 2.51 -2.30
CA ASP A 88 13.38 1.97 -2.25
C ASP A 88 13.38 0.56 -1.69
N CYS A 89 12.63 0.33 -0.62
CA CYS A 89 12.36 -0.99 -0.08
C CYS A 89 11.23 -1.63 -0.90
N ILE A 90 11.57 -2.65 -1.70
CA ILE A 90 10.64 -3.34 -2.61
C ILE A 90 10.17 -4.69 -2.07
N ALA A 91 10.74 -5.15 -0.95
CA ALA A 91 10.35 -6.32 -0.17
C ALA A 91 11.23 -6.39 1.10
N ASN A 92 10.99 -7.39 1.96
CA ASN A 92 11.78 -7.62 3.18
C ASN A 92 13.28 -7.65 2.90
N SER A 93 14.00 -6.65 3.42
CA SER A 93 15.44 -6.45 3.22
C SER A 93 15.88 -6.46 1.75
N GLN A 94 15.03 -5.98 0.84
CA GLN A 94 15.30 -5.87 -0.58
C GLN A 94 15.17 -4.43 -1.03
N TYR A 95 16.30 -3.86 -1.47
CA TYR A 95 16.41 -2.46 -1.81
C TYR A 95 16.87 -2.27 -3.25
N VAL A 96 16.33 -1.26 -3.91
CA VAL A 96 16.82 -0.74 -5.18
C VAL A 96 17.07 0.76 -5.05
N SER A 97 17.98 1.31 -5.85
CA SER A 97 18.20 2.75 -5.86
C SER A 97 17.07 3.45 -6.61
N ASP A 98 16.53 4.52 -6.02
CA ASP A 98 15.49 5.37 -6.61
C ASP A 98 15.97 6.00 -7.93
N ALA A 99 17.30 6.10 -8.14
CA ALA A 99 17.91 6.57 -9.41
C ALA A 99 17.49 5.75 -10.65
N TYR A 100 16.96 4.54 -10.44
CA TYR A 100 16.52 3.61 -11.48
C TYR A 100 15.01 3.39 -11.53
N VAL A 101 14.24 4.02 -10.63
CA VAL A 101 12.78 3.85 -10.54
C VAL A 101 12.11 5.17 -10.89
N ARG A 102 11.12 5.13 -11.80
CA ARG A 102 10.44 6.35 -12.26
C ARG A 102 9.36 6.76 -11.26
N THR A 103 9.78 7.35 -10.15
CA THR A 103 8.88 7.84 -9.08
C THR A 103 8.27 9.21 -9.39
N GLY A 104 8.97 10.03 -10.19
CA GLY A 104 8.55 11.38 -10.58
C GLY A 104 8.87 12.46 -9.54
N SER A 105 9.74 12.16 -8.57
CA SER A 105 10.14 13.05 -7.47
C SER A 105 11.61 12.82 -7.16
N ASP A 106 12.37 13.88 -6.87
CA ASP A 106 13.75 13.79 -6.35
C ASP A 106 13.79 13.55 -4.83
N GLY A 107 12.62 13.55 -4.19
CA GLY A 107 12.41 13.30 -2.78
C GLY A 107 11.58 12.05 -2.50
N TYR A 108 11.33 11.78 -1.22
CA TYR A 108 10.61 10.61 -0.75
C TYR A 108 9.16 10.56 -1.30
N VAL A 109 8.78 9.46 -1.94
CA VAL A 109 7.42 9.16 -2.42
C VAL A 109 6.68 8.15 -1.56
N ALA A 110 7.39 7.50 -0.63
CA ALA A 110 6.85 6.57 0.35
C ALA A 110 7.32 6.94 1.77
N PRO A 111 6.66 6.40 2.82
CA PRO A 111 7.10 6.61 4.20
C PRO A 111 8.56 6.19 4.41
N ARG A 112 9.21 6.78 5.43
CA ARG A 112 10.51 6.30 5.89
C ARG A 112 10.34 4.90 6.46
N CYS A 113 11.25 3.98 6.13
CA CYS A 113 11.22 2.70 6.80
C CYS A 113 11.59 2.84 8.28
N SER A 114 10.92 2.07 9.13
CA SER A 114 11.20 1.95 10.57
C SER A 114 12.47 1.17 10.89
#